data_AF-A0A024GSK4-F1
#
_entry.id   AF-A0A024GSK4-F1
#
_cell.length_a   1.000
_cell.length_b   1.000
_cell.length_c   1.000
_cell.angle_alpha   90.00
_cell.angle_beta   90.00
_cell.angle_gamma   90.00
#
_symmetry.space_group_name_H-M   'P 1'
#
loop_
_entity.id
_entity.type
_entity.pdbx_description
1 polymer ?
#
loop_
_entity_poly.entity_id
_entity_poly.type
_entity_poly.pdbx_seq_one_letter_code
_entity_poly.pdbx_strand_id
1 'polypeptide(L)'
;LPSDKVWKDTSAQECFGSYLDDNPLSGNSNQRRGPIALNASGTYHNDITVGALGVSHASGRKEQFSGRRQTWPGALFLILMILSAAGAITYFGIQTFLRARDQHDLSARMTGSMFKAKKITPTKVCAMPNYVTSNGKIYITYGTEEREFIVQGVNWSGMENIEGVPHGLAYKQSNIDDIAEKLAKHKINAVRLPINAEMVISNSAPNLKSFVNMFQSPELNVPTYMEMIQKVIQSLAKKQIAVLIDIHKVNPDYKGVTSEPLWYSTETPMAAMMKMYETLATELCNSLHFNVMGVDIKNEPIGGCWPKSDADVTCPEKKNWPRAVERIGNAILKKCPNWMIFAEGLFAKKVPFKANNKNVTYSDWYGISLQNESANPIELSMSNKLVYAPHFYSPSLYPTSYFFAEQKTNPDGSIDVVEYENTPAGDAALQNAIKTVLNTAFGGILKEKKVPVLFGEFGGIYGLKETLPGKTSTRSLDYVMQYAKQFGMVGGFFWAVNPDGVYTFNAAYTPKNVIRYGAYKDSDWKDVHEDLMKALQNLRGSGPVPCFTSSNKKSNLTRVAI
;
A
#
# COMPACT_ATOMS: atom_id res chain seq x y z
N LEU A 1 -13.54 19.69 15.48
CA LEU A 1 -13.05 18.49 16.20
C LEU A 1 -11.53 18.57 16.32
N PRO A 2 -10.87 17.85 17.24
CA PRO A 2 -9.42 17.69 17.19
C PRO A 2 -8.98 17.04 15.87
N SER A 3 -7.80 17.41 15.39
CA SER A 3 -7.19 16.86 14.18
C SER A 3 -6.38 15.59 14.48
N ASP A 4 -6.97 14.66 15.24
CA ASP A 4 -6.36 13.36 15.57
C ASP A 4 -6.85 12.21 14.67
N LYS A 5 -7.91 12.44 13.87
CA LYS A 5 -8.46 11.52 12.85
C LYS A 5 -8.11 11.95 11.41
N VAL A 6 -6.83 12.23 11.15
CA VAL A 6 -6.34 12.72 9.84
C VAL A 6 -6.14 11.59 8.83
N TRP A 7 -6.00 10.35 9.28
CA TRP A 7 -5.42 9.26 8.50
C TRP A 7 -6.08 7.92 8.84
N LYS A 8 -6.09 7.01 7.87
CA LYS A 8 -6.12 5.54 8.04
C LYS A 8 -5.10 5.02 7.00
N ASP A 9 -4.45 3.91 7.33
CA ASP A 9 -3.55 3.20 6.44
C ASP A 9 -4.21 2.96 5.07
N THR A 10 -3.51 3.40 4.02
CA THR A 10 -3.95 3.29 2.63
C THR A 10 -3.26 2.16 1.88
N SER A 11 -2.35 1.43 2.54
CA SER A 11 -2.03 0.06 2.17
C SER A 11 -3.31 -0.79 2.21
N ALA A 12 -3.39 -1.77 1.33
CA ALA A 12 -4.66 -2.32 0.87
C ALA A 12 -5.31 -3.36 1.81
N GLN A 13 -5.36 -3.06 3.12
CA GLN A 13 -5.97 -3.93 4.13
C GLN A 13 -7.43 -4.29 3.79
N GLU A 14 -7.62 -5.59 3.57
CA GLU A 14 -8.91 -6.30 3.64
C GLU A 14 -10.00 -5.76 2.71
N CYS A 15 -9.67 -5.65 1.42
CA CYS A 15 -10.68 -5.54 0.35
C CYS A 15 -10.62 -6.70 -0.67
N PHE A 16 -9.90 -7.78 -0.36
CA PHE A 16 -9.96 -9.03 -1.15
C PHE A 16 -11.21 -9.88 -0.88
N GLY A 17 -12.06 -9.51 0.09
CA GLY A 17 -13.43 -10.01 0.17
C GLY A 17 -14.16 -9.80 -1.16
N SER A 18 -14.32 -8.56 -1.63
CA SER A 18 -14.96 -8.27 -2.93
C SER A 18 -14.24 -8.80 -4.18
N TYR A 19 -13.10 -9.49 -4.04
CA TYR A 19 -12.38 -10.16 -5.13
C TYR A 19 -12.33 -11.69 -5.01
N LEU A 20 -12.79 -12.26 -3.88
CA LEU A 20 -12.91 -13.72 -3.65
C LEU A 20 -14.33 -14.15 -3.24
N ASP A 21 -15.20 -13.24 -2.78
CA ASP A 21 -16.56 -13.50 -2.25
C ASP A 21 -17.62 -13.88 -3.32
N ASP A 22 -17.20 -14.20 -4.54
CA ASP A 22 -17.98 -15.09 -5.42
C ASP A 22 -17.92 -16.56 -4.95
N ASN A 23 -17.08 -16.87 -3.95
CA ASN A 23 -16.86 -18.19 -3.36
C ASN A 23 -17.47 -18.30 -1.93
N PRO A 24 -18.69 -18.84 -1.75
CA PRO A 24 -19.44 -18.82 -0.49
C PRO A 24 -18.98 -19.88 0.54
N LEU A 25 -17.67 -20.12 0.67
CA LEU A 25 -17.09 -21.18 1.51
C LEU A 25 -15.97 -20.69 2.45
N SER A 26 -16.26 -19.62 3.21
CA SER A 26 -15.45 -19.13 4.34
C SER A 26 -16.27 -18.99 5.64
N GLY A 27 -17.28 -19.84 5.82
CA GLY A 27 -18.11 -19.86 7.03
C GLY A 27 -17.34 -20.32 8.28
N ASN A 28 -17.22 -19.42 9.28
CA ASN A 28 -16.78 -19.62 10.67
C ASN A 28 -16.26 -21.03 11.05
N SER A 29 -14.93 -21.18 11.07
CA SER A 29 -14.26 -22.37 11.61
C SER A 29 -14.23 -22.39 13.15
N ASN A 30 -15.39 -22.47 13.81
CA ASN A 30 -15.42 -22.68 15.27
C ASN A 30 -16.71 -23.31 15.83
N GLN A 31 -16.94 -24.60 15.55
CA GLN A 31 -17.53 -25.53 16.54
C GLN A 31 -17.30 -27.00 16.15
N ARG A 32 -16.70 -27.78 17.05
CA ARG A 32 -16.64 -29.26 16.93
C ARG A 32 -17.96 -29.87 17.43
N ARG A 33 -18.66 -30.65 16.59
CA ARG A 33 -19.49 -31.78 17.02
C ARG A 33 -19.28 -32.96 16.08
N GLY A 34 -19.16 -34.15 16.66
CA GLY A 34 -18.94 -35.40 15.92
C GLY A 34 -20.24 -35.98 15.33
N PRO A 35 -20.13 -37.04 14.51
CA PRO A 35 -21.29 -37.71 13.94
C PRO A 35 -22.08 -38.45 15.02
N ILE A 36 -23.41 -38.35 14.98
CA ILE A 36 -24.34 -39.19 15.74
C ILE A 36 -25.17 -39.97 14.74
N ALA A 37 -25.24 -41.29 14.93
CA ALA A 37 -25.96 -42.19 14.04
C ALA A 37 -27.49 -42.07 14.21
N LEU A 38 -28.22 -42.26 13.11
CA LEU A 38 -29.67 -42.40 13.13
C LEU A 38 -30.05 -43.83 13.56
N ASN A 39 -30.35 -44.01 14.85
CA ASN A 39 -31.04 -45.21 15.33
C ASN A 39 -32.55 -45.08 15.07
N ALA A 40 -33.15 -46.13 14.51
CA ALA A 40 -34.60 -46.25 14.35
C ALA A 40 -35.15 -47.26 15.36
N SER A 41 -36.05 -46.80 16.24
CA SER A 41 -36.85 -47.62 17.14
C SER A 41 -38.01 -46.79 17.67
N GLY A 42 -39.23 -47.34 17.69
CA GLY A 42 -40.38 -46.69 18.31
C GLY A 42 -41.45 -47.69 18.72
N THR A 43 -42.32 -47.29 19.64
CA THR A 43 -43.55 -48.00 20.05
C THR A 43 -44.49 -47.04 20.80
N TYR A 44 -45.79 -47.13 20.48
CA TYR A 44 -47.02 -47.10 21.32
C TYR A 44 -47.05 -46.42 22.73
N HIS A 45 -48.18 -45.94 23.27
CA HIS A 45 -49.58 -46.37 23.13
C HIS A 45 -50.64 -45.23 23.25
N ASN A 46 -51.90 -45.64 23.09
CA ASN A 46 -53.22 -44.98 23.07
C ASN A 46 -53.59 -44.08 24.29
N ASP A 47 -54.78 -43.44 24.43
CA ASP A 47 -56.12 -43.59 23.76
C ASP A 47 -56.85 -42.20 23.65
N ILE A 48 -58.16 -41.93 23.59
CA ILE A 48 -59.41 -42.67 23.97
C ILE A 48 -60.67 -42.23 23.17
N THR A 49 -61.80 -42.89 23.47
CA THR A 49 -63.20 -42.82 22.99
C THR A 49 -63.95 -41.47 23.09
N VAL A 50 -65.18 -41.21 22.55
CA VAL A 50 -66.14 -41.77 21.54
C VAL A 50 -67.28 -40.73 21.38
N GLY A 51 -67.95 -40.63 20.22
CA GLY A 51 -69.30 -40.01 20.17
C GLY A 51 -69.80 -39.65 18.77
N ALA A 52 -70.81 -40.37 18.26
CA ALA A 52 -71.50 -40.05 17.01
C ALA A 52 -73.00 -39.84 17.27
N LEU A 53 -73.60 -38.80 16.68
CA LEU A 53 -75.05 -38.59 16.72
C LEU A 53 -75.55 -37.73 15.54
N GLY A 54 -76.64 -38.19 14.90
CA GLY A 54 -77.69 -37.36 14.30
C GLY A 54 -77.35 -36.48 13.09
N VAL A 55 -77.69 -36.95 11.88
CA VAL A 55 -78.12 -36.05 10.81
C VAL A 55 -79.61 -35.78 10.97
N SER A 56 -79.99 -34.53 11.22
CA SER A 56 -81.39 -34.08 11.17
C SER A 56 -81.51 -32.83 10.29
N HIS A 57 -82.44 -32.86 9.34
CA HIS A 57 -82.74 -31.70 8.51
C HIS A 57 -83.67 -30.72 9.24
N ALA A 58 -83.19 -29.49 9.44
CA ALA A 58 -84.04 -28.33 9.70
C ALA A 58 -83.91 -27.37 8.50
N SER A 59 -85.03 -26.95 7.92
CA SER A 59 -85.06 -26.13 6.72
C SER A 59 -85.26 -24.64 7.04
N GLY A 60 -84.66 -23.77 6.23
CA GLY A 60 -85.18 -22.42 6.01
C GLY A 60 -84.25 -21.25 6.33
N ARG A 61 -83.54 -20.77 5.30
CA ARG A 61 -83.83 -19.44 4.70
C ARG A 61 -83.15 -19.30 3.33
N LYS A 62 -83.73 -18.47 2.46
CA LYS A 62 -83.06 -17.99 1.24
C LYS A 62 -82.24 -16.77 1.61
N GLU A 63 -80.92 -16.84 1.48
CA GLU A 63 -80.08 -15.64 1.42
C GLU A 63 -79.76 -15.31 -0.04
N GLN A 64 -79.83 -14.03 -0.39
CA GLN A 64 -79.46 -13.54 -1.72
C GLN A 64 -77.94 -13.42 -1.79
N PHE A 65 -77.28 -14.34 -2.50
CA PHE A 65 -75.85 -14.23 -2.76
C PHE A 65 -75.59 -13.07 -3.74
N SER A 66 -75.11 -11.94 -3.21
CA SER A 66 -74.58 -10.87 -4.06
C SER A 66 -73.31 -11.34 -4.78
N GLY A 67 -73.07 -10.81 -5.97
CA GLY A 67 -71.95 -11.21 -6.84
C GLY A 67 -70.58 -10.76 -6.30
N ARG A 68 -70.12 -11.38 -5.21
CA ARG A 68 -68.79 -11.15 -4.62
C ARG A 68 -67.73 -11.52 -5.65
N ARG A 69 -67.10 -10.52 -6.28
CA ARG A 69 -65.93 -10.70 -7.15
C ARG A 69 -64.92 -11.60 -6.44
N GLN A 70 -64.62 -12.76 -7.03
CA GLN A 70 -63.51 -13.59 -6.59
C GLN A 70 -62.18 -12.93 -6.97
N THR A 71 -61.76 -11.93 -6.20
CA THR A 71 -60.37 -11.48 -6.16
C THR A 71 -59.56 -12.56 -5.46
N TRP A 72 -59.10 -13.58 -6.19
CA TRP A 72 -58.31 -14.71 -5.65
C TRP A 72 -56.96 -14.21 -5.09
N PRO A 73 -56.79 -14.02 -3.76
CA PRO A 73 -55.55 -13.43 -3.23
C PRO A 73 -54.41 -14.44 -3.33
N GLY A 74 -54.73 -15.71 -3.11
CA GLY A 74 -53.83 -16.85 -3.33
C GLY A 74 -53.38 -17.01 -4.79
N ALA A 75 -54.18 -16.62 -5.78
CA ALA A 75 -53.73 -16.68 -7.18
C ALA A 75 -52.72 -15.57 -7.50
N LEU A 76 -52.95 -14.34 -7.01
CA LEU A 76 -51.98 -13.25 -7.14
C LEU A 76 -50.67 -13.58 -6.39
N PHE A 77 -50.78 -14.15 -5.19
CA PHE A 77 -49.63 -14.62 -4.41
C PHE A 77 -48.89 -15.78 -5.10
N LEU A 78 -49.60 -16.76 -5.67
CA LEU A 78 -49.01 -17.86 -6.44
C LEU A 78 -48.27 -17.34 -7.68
N ILE A 79 -48.86 -16.39 -8.42
CA ILE A 79 -48.21 -15.74 -9.57
C ILE A 79 -46.94 -14.99 -9.13
N LEU A 80 -46.98 -14.26 -8.01
CA LEU A 80 -45.80 -13.59 -7.44
C LEU A 80 -44.71 -14.60 -7.01
N MET A 81 -45.08 -15.74 -6.43
CA MET A 81 -44.13 -16.82 -6.09
C MET A 81 -43.53 -17.49 -7.33
N ILE A 82 -44.32 -17.70 -8.40
CA ILE A 82 -43.83 -18.26 -9.66
C ILE A 82 -42.87 -17.29 -10.34
N LEU A 83 -43.20 -16.00 -10.37
CA LEU A 83 -42.35 -14.96 -10.95
C LEU A 83 -41.04 -14.76 -10.16
N SER A 84 -41.10 -14.78 -8.82
CA SER A 84 -39.89 -14.66 -7.99
C SER A 84 -39.02 -15.92 -8.07
N ALA A 85 -39.61 -17.11 -8.12
CA ALA A 85 -38.88 -18.36 -8.35
C ALA A 85 -38.22 -18.38 -9.75
N ALA A 86 -38.95 -17.98 -10.80
CA ALA A 86 -38.39 -17.88 -12.16
C ALA A 86 -37.26 -16.84 -12.25
N GLY A 87 -37.42 -15.68 -11.59
CA GLY A 87 -36.38 -14.65 -11.49
C GLY A 87 -35.14 -15.15 -10.74
N ALA A 88 -35.30 -15.86 -9.62
CA ALA A 88 -34.21 -16.46 -8.88
C ALA A 88 -33.49 -17.56 -9.69
N ILE A 89 -34.24 -18.47 -10.34
CA ILE A 89 -33.68 -19.51 -11.21
C ILE A 89 -32.89 -18.88 -12.38
N THR A 90 -33.40 -17.80 -12.97
CA THR A 90 -32.70 -17.08 -14.04
C THR A 90 -31.44 -16.40 -13.52
N TYR A 91 -31.50 -15.73 -12.36
CA TYR A 91 -30.35 -15.07 -11.74
C TYR A 91 -29.25 -16.06 -11.35
N PHE A 92 -29.58 -17.12 -10.61
CA PHE A 92 -28.61 -18.16 -10.24
C PHE A 92 -28.17 -18.99 -11.45
N GLY A 93 -29.00 -19.16 -12.47
CA GLY A 93 -28.65 -19.77 -13.75
C GLY A 93 -27.61 -18.95 -14.53
N ILE A 94 -27.77 -17.63 -14.60
CA ILE A 94 -26.77 -16.73 -15.19
C ILE A 94 -25.48 -16.73 -14.37
N GLN A 95 -25.56 -16.65 -13.03
CA GLN A 95 -24.38 -16.72 -12.16
C GLN A 95 -23.62 -18.04 -12.32
N THR A 96 -24.32 -19.19 -12.30
CA THR A 96 -23.69 -20.50 -12.50
C THR A 96 -23.17 -20.69 -13.92
N PHE A 97 -23.83 -20.16 -14.95
CA PHE A 97 -23.30 -20.14 -16.32
C PHE A 97 -22.03 -19.28 -16.45
N LEU A 98 -21.99 -18.10 -15.84
CA LEU A 98 -20.80 -17.23 -15.85
C LEU A 98 -19.64 -17.89 -15.09
N ARG A 99 -19.89 -18.48 -13.92
CA ARG A 99 -18.90 -19.23 -13.14
C ARG A 99 -18.42 -20.48 -13.87
N ALA A 100 -19.32 -21.25 -14.50
CA ALA A 100 -18.97 -22.40 -15.33
C ALA A 100 -18.17 -21.99 -16.56
N ARG A 101 -18.46 -20.83 -17.18
CA ARG A 101 -17.67 -20.26 -18.28
C ARG A 101 -16.30 -19.79 -17.81
N ASP A 102 -16.17 -19.15 -16.65
CA ASP A 102 -14.88 -18.75 -16.08
C ASP A 102 -14.04 -19.96 -15.67
N GLN A 103 -14.67 -21.00 -15.11
CA GLN A 103 -14.00 -22.28 -14.80
C GLN A 103 -13.63 -23.05 -16.07
N HIS A 104 -14.47 -23.03 -17.11
CA HIS A 104 -14.16 -23.63 -18.41
C HIS A 104 -13.08 -22.84 -19.16
N ASP A 105 -13.05 -21.52 -19.08
CA ASP A 105 -12.00 -20.68 -19.66
C ASP A 105 -10.67 -20.89 -18.91
N LEU A 106 -10.70 -20.96 -17.58
CA LEU A 106 -9.56 -21.39 -16.74
C LEU A 106 -9.07 -22.79 -17.15
N SER A 107 -9.95 -23.79 -17.18
CA SER A 107 -9.61 -25.16 -17.55
C SER A 107 -9.11 -25.28 -19.00
N ALA A 108 -9.77 -24.66 -19.97
CA ALA A 108 -9.37 -24.71 -21.38
C ALA A 108 -8.04 -23.99 -21.63
N ARG A 109 -7.76 -22.89 -20.92
CA ARG A 109 -6.41 -22.29 -20.90
C ARG A 109 -5.39 -23.25 -20.30
N MET A 110 -5.69 -23.86 -19.15
CA MET A 110 -4.80 -24.82 -18.47
C MET A 110 -4.54 -26.11 -19.26
N THR A 111 -5.46 -26.56 -20.11
CA THR A 111 -5.35 -27.85 -20.85
C THR A 111 -5.11 -27.71 -22.35
N GLY A 112 -5.31 -26.53 -22.96
CA GLY A 112 -5.39 -26.41 -24.42
C GLY A 112 -4.75 -25.15 -25.02
N SER A 113 -3.61 -25.35 -25.71
CA SER A 113 -3.11 -24.56 -26.86
C SER A 113 -2.73 -23.07 -26.66
N MET A 114 -3.37 -22.32 -25.76
CA MET A 114 -3.17 -20.85 -25.68
C MET A 114 -2.06 -20.40 -24.71
N PHE A 115 -1.63 -21.22 -23.75
CA PHE A 115 -0.44 -20.89 -22.95
C PHE A 115 0.86 -21.23 -23.70
N LYS A 116 1.41 -20.22 -24.38
CA LYS A 116 2.87 -20.15 -24.53
C LYS A 116 3.44 -19.74 -23.18
N ALA A 117 3.89 -20.71 -22.37
CA ALA A 117 4.48 -20.46 -21.06
C ALA A 117 5.53 -19.34 -21.16
N LYS A 118 5.40 -18.31 -20.31
CA LYS A 118 6.24 -17.10 -20.43
C LYS A 118 7.70 -17.51 -20.24
N LYS A 119 8.55 -17.18 -21.22
CA LYS A 119 9.98 -17.48 -21.15
C LYS A 119 10.57 -16.69 -20.00
N ILE A 120 10.94 -17.38 -18.92
CA ILE A 120 11.54 -16.78 -17.73
C ILE A 120 12.78 -15.98 -18.16
N THR A 121 12.76 -14.68 -17.92
CA THR A 121 13.92 -13.81 -18.12
C THR A 121 14.97 -14.17 -17.07
N PRO A 122 16.24 -14.46 -17.44
CA PRO A 122 17.29 -14.73 -16.47
C PRO A 122 17.46 -13.59 -15.47
N THR A 123 17.72 -13.91 -14.19
CA THR A 123 18.05 -12.92 -13.17
C THR A 123 19.29 -12.13 -13.58
N LYS A 124 19.24 -10.80 -13.44
CA LYS A 124 20.35 -9.92 -13.78
C LYS A 124 21.34 -9.85 -12.62
N VAL A 125 22.58 -10.25 -12.87
CA VAL A 125 23.68 -10.23 -11.90
C VAL A 125 24.62 -9.06 -12.25
N CYS A 126 24.89 -8.19 -11.28
CA CYS A 126 25.85 -7.09 -11.41
C CYS A 126 26.70 -7.01 -10.13
N ALA A 127 27.87 -6.39 -10.16
CA ALA A 127 28.63 -6.13 -8.94
C ALA A 127 27.84 -5.17 -8.03
N MET A 128 27.83 -5.46 -6.72
CA MET A 128 27.15 -4.63 -5.72
C MET A 128 27.79 -3.24 -5.67
N PRO A 129 27.09 -2.16 -6.06
CA PRO A 129 27.62 -0.81 -5.96
C PRO A 129 27.54 -0.31 -4.52
N ASN A 130 28.25 0.77 -4.23
CA ASN A 130 28.18 1.47 -2.95
C ASN A 130 27.35 2.76 -3.12
N TYR A 131 26.20 2.84 -2.46
CA TYR A 131 25.34 4.02 -2.43
C TYR A 131 25.81 4.96 -1.31
N VAL A 132 26.10 6.23 -1.63
CA VAL A 132 26.66 7.21 -0.70
C VAL A 132 26.01 8.58 -0.85
N THR A 133 26.08 9.40 0.20
CA THR A 133 25.45 10.72 0.26
C THR A 133 26.46 11.85 0.46
N SER A 134 26.31 12.94 -0.28
CA SER A 134 27.25 14.07 -0.27
C SER A 134 26.56 15.35 -0.70
N ASN A 135 26.73 16.43 0.07
CA ASN A 135 26.18 17.76 -0.23
C ASN A 135 24.67 17.76 -0.56
N GLY A 136 23.87 16.98 0.18
CA GLY A 136 22.42 16.88 -0.03
C GLY A 136 22.00 16.02 -1.22
N LYS A 137 22.93 15.27 -1.83
CA LYS A 137 22.70 14.37 -2.98
C LYS A 137 22.99 12.91 -2.65
N ILE A 138 22.48 12.00 -3.49
CA ILE A 138 22.82 10.56 -3.51
C ILE A 138 23.71 10.28 -4.73
N TYR A 139 24.71 9.42 -4.55
CA TYR A 139 25.57 8.91 -5.61
C TYR A 139 25.66 7.38 -5.55
N ILE A 140 25.73 6.76 -6.72
CA ILE A 140 26.07 5.34 -6.88
C ILE A 140 27.54 5.27 -7.30
N THR A 141 28.36 4.54 -6.54
CA THR A 141 29.81 4.44 -6.75
C THR A 141 30.25 2.99 -6.96
N TYR A 142 31.23 2.79 -7.85
CA TYR A 142 31.92 1.51 -8.03
C TYR A 142 33.33 1.72 -8.59
N GLY A 143 34.37 1.37 -7.82
CA GLY A 143 35.76 1.62 -8.21
C GLY A 143 36.06 3.12 -8.34
N THR A 144 36.24 3.60 -9.57
CA THR A 144 36.41 5.02 -9.91
C THR A 144 35.19 5.64 -10.60
N GLU A 145 34.13 4.85 -10.84
CA GLU A 145 32.88 5.36 -11.42
C GLU A 145 31.98 5.92 -10.31
N GLU A 146 31.50 7.14 -10.49
CA GLU A 146 30.52 7.82 -9.64
C GLU A 146 29.38 8.37 -10.50
N ARG A 147 28.14 8.23 -10.02
CA ARG A 147 26.95 8.73 -10.73
C ARG A 147 25.90 9.26 -9.75
N GLU A 148 25.54 10.53 -9.89
CA GLU A 148 24.42 11.13 -9.15
C GLU A 148 23.12 10.37 -9.44
N PHE A 149 22.36 10.08 -8.38
CA PHE A 149 21.10 9.34 -8.45
C PHE A 149 19.93 10.18 -7.93
N ILE A 150 18.90 10.29 -8.76
CA ILE A 150 17.65 11.01 -8.47
C ILE A 150 16.51 10.01 -8.61
N VAL A 151 15.65 9.98 -7.59
CA VAL A 151 14.56 9.01 -7.43
C VAL A 151 13.30 9.51 -8.12
N GLN A 152 12.98 8.93 -9.27
CA GLN A 152 11.63 8.93 -9.82
C GLN A 152 10.99 7.59 -9.45
N GLY A 153 10.47 7.54 -8.22
CA GLY A 153 10.04 6.30 -7.59
C GLY A 153 8.53 6.12 -7.50
N VAL A 154 8.13 4.92 -7.10
CA VAL A 154 6.76 4.54 -6.76
C VAL A 154 6.78 3.58 -5.56
N ASN A 155 5.71 3.53 -4.78
CA ASN A 155 5.52 2.51 -3.74
C ASN A 155 4.73 1.31 -4.29
N TRP A 156 5.11 0.06 -3.97
CA TRP A 156 4.37 -1.13 -4.39
C TRP A 156 3.97 -1.98 -3.16
N SER A 157 2.70 -1.86 -2.75
CA SER A 157 2.17 -2.48 -1.52
C SER A 157 1.57 -3.88 -1.76
N GLY A 158 1.44 -4.64 -0.68
CA GLY A 158 0.84 -5.96 -0.54
C GLY A 158 1.69 -6.85 0.38
N MET A 159 3.02 -6.71 0.35
CA MET A 159 3.92 -7.54 1.16
C MET A 159 3.92 -7.16 2.65
N GLU A 160 3.51 -5.94 3.00
CA GLU A 160 3.32 -5.50 4.38
C GLU A 160 2.15 -6.19 5.12
N ASN A 161 1.25 -6.84 4.39
CA ASN A 161 0.06 -7.49 4.96
C ASN A 161 0.24 -9.01 5.08
N ILE A 162 -0.77 -9.69 5.62
CA ILE A 162 -0.75 -11.13 5.97
C ILE A 162 -0.55 -12.07 4.79
N GLU A 163 -0.82 -11.62 3.57
CA GLU A 163 -0.57 -12.36 2.33
C GLU A 163 0.92 -12.45 1.98
N GLY A 164 1.74 -11.45 2.35
CA GLY A 164 3.17 -11.42 2.04
C GLY A 164 3.52 -11.41 0.55
N VAL A 165 2.61 -10.95 -0.33
CA VAL A 165 2.78 -10.90 -1.79
C VAL A 165 2.42 -9.48 -2.28
N PRO A 166 3.20 -8.83 -3.16
CA PRO A 166 2.84 -7.51 -3.65
C PRO A 166 1.64 -7.62 -4.61
N HIS A 167 0.70 -6.69 -4.53
CA HIS A 167 -0.55 -6.76 -5.30
C HIS A 167 -0.31 -6.70 -6.82
N GLY A 168 -1.27 -7.21 -7.60
CA GLY A 168 -1.22 -7.17 -9.07
C GLY A 168 -0.72 -8.43 -9.76
N LEU A 169 -0.46 -9.49 -8.98
CA LEU A 169 0.10 -10.76 -9.46
C LEU A 169 -0.91 -11.92 -9.47
N ALA A 170 -2.16 -11.69 -9.06
CA ALA A 170 -3.20 -12.72 -8.95
C ALA A 170 -3.79 -13.13 -10.31
N TYR A 171 -4.72 -14.10 -10.32
CA TYR A 171 -5.40 -14.51 -11.55
C TYR A 171 -6.20 -13.34 -12.17
N LYS A 172 -6.20 -13.26 -13.51
CA LYS A 172 -6.71 -12.12 -14.32
C LYS A 172 -5.97 -10.77 -14.11
N GLN A 173 -4.91 -10.71 -13.30
CA GLN A 173 -4.06 -9.52 -13.16
C GLN A 173 -2.80 -9.61 -14.06
N SER A 174 -1.73 -8.91 -13.67
CA SER A 174 -0.46 -8.86 -14.39
C SER A 174 0.54 -9.90 -13.86
N ASN A 175 1.80 -9.78 -14.26
CA ASN A 175 2.90 -10.60 -13.76
C ASN A 175 4.14 -9.73 -13.52
N ILE A 176 5.07 -10.28 -12.74
CA ILE A 176 6.11 -9.48 -12.08
C ILE A 176 7.09 -8.81 -13.06
N ASP A 177 7.43 -9.49 -14.16
CA ASP A 177 8.31 -8.95 -15.21
C ASP A 177 7.62 -7.87 -16.07
N ASP A 178 6.31 -7.96 -16.27
CA ASP A 178 5.55 -6.98 -17.06
C ASP A 178 5.22 -5.72 -16.26
N ILE A 179 5.01 -5.82 -14.94
CA ILE A 179 4.95 -4.64 -14.06
C ILE A 179 6.30 -3.92 -14.06
N ALA A 180 7.42 -4.64 -13.88
CA ALA A 180 8.76 -4.06 -13.97
C ALA A 180 9.03 -3.42 -15.34
N GLU A 181 8.58 -4.03 -16.45
CA GLU A 181 8.70 -3.43 -17.78
C GLU A 181 7.84 -2.18 -17.96
N LYS A 182 6.59 -2.17 -17.48
CA LYS A 182 5.70 -1.00 -17.50
C LYS A 182 6.36 0.16 -16.75
N LEU A 183 6.83 -0.06 -15.52
CA LEU A 183 7.51 0.96 -14.71
C LEU A 183 8.74 1.55 -15.44
N ALA A 184 9.62 0.70 -15.97
CA ALA A 184 10.81 1.13 -16.72
C ALA A 184 10.46 1.90 -18.01
N LYS A 185 9.39 1.51 -18.71
CA LYS A 185 8.88 2.21 -19.91
C LYS A 185 8.50 3.67 -19.58
N HIS A 186 7.83 3.89 -18.46
CA HIS A 186 7.43 5.22 -17.96
C HIS A 186 8.53 5.94 -17.15
N LYS A 187 9.78 5.47 -17.22
CA LYS A 187 10.98 6.07 -16.60
C LYS A 187 11.02 6.05 -15.07
N ILE A 188 10.16 5.26 -14.43
CA ILE A 188 10.32 4.94 -13.02
C ILE A 188 11.65 4.18 -12.86
N ASN A 189 12.52 4.67 -11.96
CA ASN A 189 13.85 4.11 -11.74
C ASN A 189 14.07 3.56 -10.32
N ALA A 190 13.07 3.67 -9.45
CA ALA A 190 13.09 3.09 -8.12
C ALA A 190 11.70 2.60 -7.67
N VAL A 191 11.66 1.62 -6.77
CA VAL A 191 10.47 1.17 -6.04
C VAL A 191 10.78 1.20 -4.54
N ARG A 192 9.93 1.82 -3.74
CA ARG A 192 9.87 1.59 -2.29
C ARG A 192 8.94 0.39 -2.08
N LEU A 193 9.43 -0.61 -1.38
CA LEU A 193 8.79 -1.92 -1.22
C LEU A 193 8.41 -2.12 0.26
N PRO A 194 7.21 -1.69 0.67
CA PRO A 194 6.60 -2.05 1.94
C PRO A 194 6.66 -3.56 2.21
N ILE A 195 7.26 -3.95 3.33
CA ILE A 195 7.29 -5.31 3.86
C ILE A 195 6.90 -5.31 5.34
N ASN A 196 6.75 -6.49 5.95
CA ASN A 196 6.50 -6.61 7.39
C ASN A 196 7.58 -7.41 8.13
N ALA A 197 7.83 -7.03 9.38
CA ALA A 197 8.91 -7.61 10.18
C ALA A 197 8.63 -9.05 10.62
N GLU A 198 7.41 -9.35 11.07
CA GLU A 198 7.06 -10.66 11.63
C GLU A 198 7.16 -11.81 10.60
N MET A 199 6.82 -11.57 9.33
CA MET A 199 7.03 -12.55 8.25
C MET A 199 8.52 -12.71 7.88
N VAL A 200 9.38 -11.69 8.04
CA VAL A 200 10.84 -11.88 7.93
C VAL A 200 11.39 -12.68 9.11
N ILE A 201 10.96 -12.37 10.33
CA ILE A 201 11.46 -13.00 11.58
C ILE A 201 11.10 -14.49 11.63
N SER A 202 9.89 -14.84 11.20
CA SER A 202 9.41 -16.22 11.09
C SER A 202 9.79 -16.91 9.77
N ASN A 203 10.18 -16.13 8.76
CA ASN A 203 10.34 -16.54 7.35
C ASN A 203 9.17 -17.37 6.81
N SER A 204 7.95 -16.98 7.18
CA SER A 204 6.71 -17.72 6.88
C SER A 204 6.40 -17.81 5.38
N ALA A 205 5.55 -18.76 4.99
CA ALA A 205 5.16 -18.93 3.59
C ALA A 205 4.15 -17.85 3.15
N PRO A 206 4.37 -17.14 2.03
CA PRO A 206 3.40 -16.18 1.49
C PRO A 206 2.18 -16.87 0.87
N ASN A 207 1.06 -16.16 0.76
CA ASN A 207 -0.19 -16.68 0.20
C ASN A 207 -0.20 -16.70 -1.34
N LEU A 208 0.66 -17.55 -1.91
CA LEU A 208 0.74 -17.75 -3.36
C LEU A 208 -0.60 -18.16 -3.99
N LYS A 209 -1.40 -18.96 -3.28
CA LYS A 209 -2.65 -19.55 -3.81
C LYS A 209 -3.68 -18.49 -4.20
N SER A 210 -3.82 -17.42 -3.41
CA SER A 210 -4.76 -16.33 -3.70
C SER A 210 -4.13 -15.18 -4.48
N PHE A 211 -2.82 -14.91 -4.28
CA PHE A 211 -2.20 -13.68 -4.76
C PHE A 211 -1.18 -13.87 -5.91
N VAL A 212 -0.88 -15.11 -6.34
CA VAL A 212 0.07 -15.38 -7.44
C VAL A 212 -0.50 -16.31 -8.50
N ASN A 213 -0.61 -15.82 -9.73
CA ASN A 213 -0.85 -16.65 -10.90
C ASN A 213 0.43 -17.38 -11.32
N MET A 214 0.66 -18.57 -10.73
CA MET A 214 1.84 -19.40 -10.97
C MET A 214 2.03 -19.81 -12.45
N PHE A 215 1.01 -19.73 -13.31
CA PHE A 215 1.15 -19.98 -14.75
C PHE A 215 1.78 -18.80 -15.52
N GLN A 216 1.72 -17.59 -14.96
CA GLN A 216 2.33 -16.38 -15.53
C GLN A 216 3.59 -15.92 -14.80
N SER A 217 3.73 -16.29 -13.51
CA SER A 217 4.91 -16.00 -12.67
C SER A 217 5.43 -17.27 -11.96
N PRO A 218 5.83 -18.34 -12.68
CA PRO A 218 6.29 -19.60 -12.08
C PRO A 218 7.54 -19.43 -11.19
N GLU A 219 8.34 -18.39 -11.40
CA GLU A 219 9.49 -18.05 -10.55
C GLU A 219 9.10 -17.62 -9.12
N LEU A 220 7.82 -17.34 -8.87
CA LEU A 220 7.25 -16.98 -7.57
C LEU A 220 6.67 -18.17 -6.80
N ASN A 221 6.85 -19.40 -7.27
CA ASN A 221 6.54 -20.61 -6.50
C ASN A 221 7.62 -20.84 -5.42
N VAL A 222 7.60 -19.99 -4.38
CA VAL A 222 8.61 -19.95 -3.31
C VAL A 222 8.03 -20.37 -1.95
N PRO A 223 8.75 -21.16 -1.14
CA PRO A 223 8.25 -21.64 0.14
C PRO A 223 8.32 -20.60 1.28
N THR A 224 9.04 -19.49 1.09
CA THR A 224 9.33 -18.52 2.16
C THR A 224 9.18 -17.05 1.75
N TYR A 225 8.90 -16.18 2.71
CA TYR A 225 8.74 -14.74 2.51
C TYR A 225 10.05 -14.04 2.10
N MET A 226 11.20 -14.46 2.65
CA MET A 226 12.50 -13.96 2.20
C MET A 226 12.75 -14.27 0.72
N GLU A 227 12.41 -15.47 0.25
CA GLU A 227 12.51 -15.78 -1.17
C GLU A 227 11.53 -14.95 -2.01
N MET A 228 10.33 -14.62 -1.54
CA MET A 228 9.43 -13.69 -2.24
C MET A 228 10.09 -12.31 -2.38
N ILE A 229 10.65 -11.74 -1.30
CA ILE A 229 11.40 -10.48 -1.33
C ILE A 229 12.54 -10.56 -2.37
N GLN A 230 13.33 -11.64 -2.34
CA GLN A 230 14.40 -11.88 -3.30
C GLN A 230 13.89 -11.91 -4.76
N LYS A 231 12.80 -12.64 -5.07
CA LYS A 231 12.24 -12.69 -6.43
C LYS A 231 11.70 -11.34 -6.90
N VAL A 232 11.05 -10.58 -6.02
CA VAL A 232 10.52 -9.23 -6.34
C VAL A 232 11.67 -8.28 -6.70
N ILE A 233 12.71 -8.25 -5.86
CA ILE A 233 13.92 -7.45 -6.11
C ILE A 233 14.60 -7.89 -7.41
N GLN A 234 14.73 -9.21 -7.66
CA GLN A 234 15.34 -9.76 -8.88
C GLN A 234 14.54 -9.43 -10.15
N SER A 235 13.21 -9.36 -10.10
CA SER A 235 12.40 -8.87 -11.24
C SER A 235 12.73 -7.42 -11.57
N LEU A 236 12.69 -6.54 -10.57
CA LEU A 236 13.04 -5.12 -10.71
C LEU A 236 14.50 -4.94 -11.17
N ALA A 237 15.41 -5.83 -10.74
CA ALA A 237 16.81 -5.88 -11.15
C ALA A 237 17.00 -6.16 -12.64
N LYS A 238 16.15 -7.00 -13.27
CA LYS A 238 16.16 -7.24 -14.74
C LYS A 238 16.03 -5.94 -15.53
N LYS A 239 15.29 -4.96 -14.98
CA LYS A 239 15.06 -3.63 -15.56
C LYS A 239 15.94 -2.53 -14.93
N GLN A 240 16.84 -2.89 -14.01
CA GLN A 240 17.72 -1.98 -13.26
C GLN A 240 16.96 -0.89 -12.46
N ILE A 241 15.76 -1.23 -11.98
CA ILE A 241 14.98 -0.40 -11.06
C ILE A 241 15.54 -0.60 -9.64
N ALA A 242 15.91 0.49 -8.96
CA ALA A 242 16.38 0.47 -7.58
C ALA A 242 15.27 -0.01 -6.62
N VAL A 243 15.65 -0.61 -5.49
CA VAL A 243 14.71 -0.97 -4.42
C VAL A 243 15.13 -0.33 -3.10
N LEU A 244 14.21 0.42 -2.51
CA LEU A 244 14.25 0.79 -1.10
C LEU A 244 13.32 -0.20 -0.36
N ILE A 245 13.86 -0.97 0.58
CA ILE A 245 13.06 -1.89 1.39
C ILE A 245 12.46 -1.09 2.54
N ASP A 246 11.15 -1.10 2.72
CA ASP A 246 10.46 -0.35 3.78
C ASP A 246 9.87 -1.29 4.83
N ILE A 247 10.20 -1.07 6.10
CA ILE A 247 9.59 -1.79 7.22
C ILE A 247 8.26 -1.11 7.57
N HIS A 248 7.27 -1.36 6.74
CA HIS A 248 5.98 -0.68 6.82
C HIS A 248 5.23 -1.05 8.12
N LYS A 249 5.21 -2.35 8.40
CA LYS A 249 4.54 -2.94 9.57
C LYS A 249 5.51 -3.84 10.35
N VAL A 250 5.40 -3.81 11.68
CA VAL A 250 5.96 -4.83 12.56
C VAL A 250 5.06 -6.06 12.47
N ASN A 251 3.77 -5.91 12.77
CA ASN A 251 2.75 -6.95 12.66
C ASN A 251 1.86 -6.76 11.41
N PRO A 252 1.83 -7.72 10.46
CA PRO A 252 1.03 -7.61 9.23
C PRO A 252 -0.49 -7.59 9.45
N ASP A 253 -0.97 -8.09 10.59
CA ASP A 253 -2.38 -8.10 10.99
C ASP A 253 -2.80 -6.86 11.80
N TYR A 254 -1.94 -5.83 11.91
CA TYR A 254 -2.22 -4.64 12.69
C TYR A 254 -3.41 -3.83 12.12
N LYS A 255 -4.62 -4.02 12.69
CA LYS A 255 -5.86 -3.33 12.29
C LYS A 255 -6.02 -1.92 12.91
N GLY A 256 -4.92 -1.20 13.11
CA GLY A 256 -4.96 0.16 13.68
C GLY A 256 -5.70 1.15 12.78
N VAL A 257 -6.22 2.23 13.38
CA VAL A 257 -6.66 3.42 12.63
C VAL A 257 -5.50 4.35 12.27
N THR A 258 -4.28 4.03 12.72
CA THR A 258 -3.03 4.74 12.46
C THR A 258 -1.93 3.74 12.07
N SER A 259 -0.77 4.21 11.61
CA SER A 259 0.44 3.39 11.58
C SER A 259 0.82 2.92 12.99
N GLU A 260 1.54 1.80 13.10
CA GLU A 260 2.06 1.31 14.38
C GLU A 260 2.98 2.37 15.02
N PRO A 261 2.78 2.69 16.31
CA PRO A 261 3.35 3.90 16.91
C PRO A 261 4.87 3.86 17.09
N LEU A 262 5.49 2.67 17.08
CA LEU A 262 6.92 2.46 17.26
C LEU A 262 7.42 1.37 16.30
N TRP A 263 8.73 1.33 16.09
CA TRP A 263 9.45 0.34 15.29
C TRP A 263 9.65 -1.02 16.00
N TYR A 264 8.84 -1.33 17.01
CA TYR A 264 8.81 -2.59 17.76
C TYR A 264 7.50 -2.70 18.58
N SER A 265 7.13 -3.90 19.00
CA SER A 265 5.97 -4.18 19.87
C SER A 265 6.37 -4.97 21.13
N THR A 266 5.41 -5.47 21.93
CA THR A 266 5.71 -6.36 23.07
C THR A 266 6.00 -7.77 22.56
N GLU A 267 5.27 -8.15 21.51
CA GLU A 267 5.24 -9.43 20.81
C GLU A 267 6.49 -9.58 19.94
N THR A 268 6.87 -8.50 19.26
CA THR A 268 8.06 -8.38 18.42
C THR A 268 8.99 -7.30 19.00
N PRO A 269 9.77 -7.64 20.05
CA PRO A 269 10.62 -6.70 20.77
C PRO A 269 11.83 -6.28 19.95
N MET A 270 12.49 -5.19 20.36
CA MET A 270 13.64 -4.60 19.66
C MET A 270 14.74 -5.61 19.28
N ALA A 271 15.02 -6.63 20.12
CA ALA A 271 16.00 -7.66 19.80
C ALA A 271 15.62 -8.53 18.58
N ALA A 272 14.32 -8.82 18.40
CA ALA A 272 13.82 -9.53 17.22
C ALA A 272 13.88 -8.63 15.98
N MET A 273 13.55 -7.34 16.13
CA MET A 273 13.71 -6.33 15.07
C MET A 273 15.17 -6.19 14.63
N MET A 274 16.13 -6.11 15.56
CA MET A 274 17.57 -6.08 15.21
C MET A 274 17.99 -7.30 14.40
N LYS A 275 17.53 -8.50 14.78
CA LYS A 275 17.78 -9.72 14.00
C LYS A 275 17.15 -9.65 12.60
N MET A 276 15.94 -9.12 12.48
CA MET A 276 15.23 -8.92 11.20
C MET A 276 16.04 -8.04 10.23
N TYR A 277 16.53 -6.89 10.69
CA TYR A 277 17.41 -6.00 9.91
C TYR A 277 18.72 -6.68 9.51
N GLU A 278 19.36 -7.39 10.45
CA GLU A 278 20.58 -8.14 10.15
C GLU A 278 20.34 -9.26 9.11
N THR A 279 19.19 -9.94 9.15
CA THR A 279 18.81 -10.94 8.15
C THR A 279 18.62 -10.31 6.77
N LEU A 280 17.82 -9.25 6.63
CA LEU A 280 17.63 -8.54 5.34
C LEU A 280 18.98 -8.12 4.73
N ALA A 281 19.85 -7.49 5.52
CA ALA A 281 21.16 -7.04 5.07
C ALA A 281 22.13 -8.20 4.75
N THR A 282 21.96 -9.37 5.36
CA THR A 282 22.76 -10.57 5.03
C THR A 282 22.29 -11.23 3.73
N GLU A 283 20.98 -11.40 3.57
CA GLU A 283 20.36 -12.12 2.43
C GLU A 283 20.34 -11.31 1.13
N LEU A 284 20.41 -9.97 1.20
CA LEU A 284 20.21 -9.08 0.06
C LEU A 284 21.42 -8.18 -0.30
N CYS A 285 22.49 -8.17 0.50
CA CYS A 285 23.71 -7.40 0.15
C CYS A 285 24.63 -8.18 -0.81
N ASN A 286 24.13 -8.51 -2.00
CA ASN A 286 24.85 -9.36 -2.96
C ASN A 286 24.47 -9.06 -4.43
N SER A 287 25.21 -9.68 -5.35
CA SER A 287 25.15 -9.39 -6.79
C SER A 287 23.85 -9.76 -7.50
N LEU A 288 22.98 -10.57 -6.89
CA LEU A 288 21.63 -10.87 -7.37
C LEU A 288 20.62 -9.76 -7.04
N HIS A 289 20.98 -8.88 -6.09
CA HIS A 289 20.13 -7.84 -5.50
C HIS A 289 20.85 -6.48 -5.50
N PHE A 290 21.76 -6.27 -6.46
CA PHE A 290 22.62 -5.07 -6.60
C PHE A 290 21.84 -3.73 -6.65
N ASN A 291 20.56 -3.81 -6.99
CA ASN A 291 19.63 -2.70 -7.08
C ASN A 291 19.03 -2.30 -5.74
N VAL A 292 19.22 -3.05 -4.65
CA VAL A 292 18.81 -2.59 -3.31
C VAL A 292 19.72 -1.43 -2.88
N MET A 293 19.11 -0.27 -2.65
CA MET A 293 19.83 0.95 -2.28
C MET A 293 19.92 1.16 -0.76
N GLY A 294 19.05 0.51 0.01
CA GLY A 294 18.97 0.68 1.46
C GLY A 294 17.67 0.18 2.07
N VAL A 295 17.50 0.52 3.35
CA VAL A 295 16.31 0.21 4.16
C VAL A 295 15.73 1.51 4.72
N ASP A 296 14.41 1.66 4.61
CA ASP A 296 13.58 2.62 5.32
C ASP A 296 13.15 1.99 6.64
N ILE A 297 13.55 2.60 7.76
CA ILE A 297 13.59 1.90 9.05
C ILE A 297 12.20 1.66 9.65
N LYS A 298 11.23 2.55 9.43
CA LYS A 298 9.85 2.34 9.85
C LYS A 298 8.95 3.34 9.15
N ASN A 299 7.93 2.85 8.45
CA ASN A 299 6.85 3.70 7.97
C ASN A 299 6.17 4.41 9.14
N GLU A 300 6.13 5.73 9.10
CA GLU A 300 5.34 6.60 9.95
C GLU A 300 5.41 6.28 11.47
N PRO A 301 6.54 6.53 12.15
CA PRO A 301 6.75 6.22 13.58
C PRO A 301 6.04 7.21 14.53
N ILE A 302 4.70 7.32 14.44
CA ILE A 302 3.88 8.39 15.04
C ILE A 302 3.91 8.52 16.58
N GLY A 303 4.41 7.52 17.29
CA GLY A 303 4.51 7.47 18.75
C GLY A 303 5.94 7.61 19.28
N GLY A 304 6.92 7.79 18.40
CA GLY A 304 8.28 8.20 18.74
C GLY A 304 8.36 9.67 19.15
N CYS A 305 9.56 10.09 19.57
CA CYS A 305 9.88 11.47 19.94
C CYS A 305 11.28 11.86 19.45
N TRP A 306 11.45 13.14 19.14
CA TRP A 306 12.70 13.74 18.67
C TRP A 306 13.04 14.90 19.60
N PRO A 307 13.86 14.69 20.63
CA PRO A 307 14.13 15.72 21.63
C PRO A 307 15.19 16.70 21.10
N LYS A 308 15.25 17.91 21.65
CA LYS A 308 16.30 18.91 21.31
C LYS A 308 17.68 18.57 21.87
N SER A 309 17.75 17.59 22.76
CA SER A 309 18.96 17.03 23.36
C SER A 309 18.57 15.72 24.03
N ASP A 310 19.43 14.71 24.02
CA ASP A 310 19.11 13.42 24.66
C ASP A 310 19.06 13.48 26.20
N ALA A 311 19.34 14.65 26.80
CA ALA A 311 19.04 14.95 28.20
C ALA A 311 17.55 15.21 28.49
N ASP A 312 16.69 15.27 27.46
CA ASP A 312 15.24 15.47 27.61
C ASP A 312 14.54 14.21 28.15
N VAL A 313 14.32 14.19 29.47
CA VAL A 313 13.65 13.10 30.19
C VAL A 313 12.21 12.82 29.71
N THR A 314 11.58 13.71 28.94
CA THR A 314 10.26 13.45 28.34
C THR A 314 10.33 12.50 27.14
N CYS A 315 11.52 12.33 26.56
CA CYS A 315 11.78 11.43 25.44
C CYS A 315 12.73 10.28 25.84
N PRO A 316 12.22 9.25 26.55
CA PRO A 316 13.05 8.12 26.98
C PRO A 316 13.61 7.34 25.77
N GLU A 317 14.76 6.68 25.97
CA GLU A 317 15.52 5.95 24.94
C GLU A 317 14.66 5.04 24.04
N LYS A 318 13.65 4.38 24.64
CA LYS A 318 12.69 3.48 23.97
C LYS A 318 11.74 4.17 22.98
N LYS A 319 11.63 5.50 23.03
CA LYS A 319 10.83 6.33 22.12
C LYS A 319 11.66 7.36 21.34
N ASN A 320 12.91 7.61 21.73
CA ASN A 320 13.83 8.49 21.02
C ASN A 320 14.14 7.90 19.63
N TRP A 321 13.56 8.53 18.59
CA TRP A 321 13.62 8.06 17.20
C TRP A 321 15.00 8.23 16.56
N PRO A 322 15.69 9.40 16.67
CA PRO A 322 17.09 9.55 16.25
C PRO A 322 18.00 8.43 16.73
N ARG A 323 18.01 8.17 18.04
CA ARG A 323 18.86 7.14 18.65
C ARG A 323 18.42 5.71 18.27
N ALA A 324 17.17 5.52 17.84
CA ALA A 324 16.71 4.25 17.27
C ALA A 324 17.19 4.03 15.84
N VAL A 325 17.07 5.04 14.97
CA VAL A 325 17.61 5.05 13.60
C VAL A 325 19.11 4.76 13.61
N GLU A 326 19.86 5.31 14.56
CA GLU A 326 21.28 5.04 14.71
C GLU A 326 21.59 3.59 15.10
N ARG A 327 20.94 3.08 16.16
CA ARG A 327 21.14 1.68 16.59
C ARG A 327 20.84 0.69 15.46
N ILE A 328 19.71 0.89 14.77
CA ILE A 328 19.26 0.04 13.67
C ILE A 328 20.17 0.19 12.45
N GLY A 329 20.39 1.44 12.01
CA GLY A 329 21.19 1.76 10.83
C GLY A 329 22.64 1.29 10.95
N ASN A 330 23.27 1.45 12.11
CA ASN A 330 24.63 0.96 12.34
C ASN A 330 24.73 -0.57 12.31
N ALA A 331 23.67 -1.32 12.70
CA ALA A 331 23.65 -2.78 12.56
C ALA A 331 23.45 -3.23 11.10
N ILE A 332 22.57 -2.56 10.36
CA ILE A 332 22.38 -2.77 8.91
C ILE A 332 23.71 -2.54 8.18
N LEU A 333 24.35 -1.39 8.39
CA LEU A 333 25.60 -1.00 7.71
C LEU A 333 26.80 -1.87 8.11
N LYS A 334 26.77 -2.48 9.30
CA LYS A 334 27.76 -3.50 9.72
C LYS A 334 27.65 -4.80 8.91
N LYS A 335 26.48 -5.11 8.35
CA LYS A 335 26.26 -6.25 7.43
C LYS A 335 26.45 -5.83 5.98
N CYS A 336 25.88 -4.70 5.58
CA CYS A 336 25.95 -4.15 4.24
C CYS A 336 26.47 -2.70 4.22
N PRO A 337 27.80 -2.50 4.20
CA PRO A 337 28.39 -1.16 4.14
C PRO A 337 28.13 -0.44 2.81
N ASN A 338 27.56 -1.14 1.82
CA ASN A 338 27.21 -0.61 0.50
C ASN A 338 25.84 0.06 0.45
N TRP A 339 24.94 -0.21 1.40
CA TRP A 339 23.60 0.39 1.47
C TRP A 339 23.61 1.78 2.10
N MET A 340 22.47 2.48 2.00
CA MET A 340 22.12 3.66 2.79
C MET A 340 20.99 3.34 3.78
N ILE A 341 20.75 4.27 4.71
CA ILE A 341 19.69 4.22 5.71
C ILE A 341 18.72 5.37 5.44
N PHE A 342 17.45 5.04 5.33
CA PHE A 342 16.36 6.00 5.17
C PHE A 342 15.63 6.17 6.51
N ALA A 343 15.32 7.42 6.83
CA ALA A 343 14.62 7.80 8.04
C ALA A 343 13.53 8.82 7.74
N GLU A 344 12.29 8.41 8.01
CA GLU A 344 11.14 9.31 8.06
C GLU A 344 11.19 10.26 9.27
N GLY A 345 10.33 11.27 9.26
CA GLY A 345 10.02 12.09 10.41
C GLY A 345 8.93 11.51 11.31
N LEU A 346 8.54 12.29 12.31
CA LEU A 346 7.46 11.94 13.25
C LEU A 346 6.12 12.56 12.83
N PHE A 347 5.10 12.36 13.66
CA PHE A 347 3.81 13.05 13.54
C PHE A 347 3.76 14.29 14.47
N ALA A 348 3.68 15.49 13.89
CA ALA A 348 3.52 16.73 14.66
C ALA A 348 2.04 17.16 14.77
N LYS A 349 1.57 17.39 16.01
CA LYS A 349 0.19 17.79 16.32
C LYS A 349 0.10 19.29 16.65
N LYS A 350 -0.98 19.95 16.21
CA LYS A 350 -1.26 21.37 16.47
C LYS A 350 -0.17 22.33 15.97
N VAL A 351 0.49 21.99 14.86
CA VAL A 351 1.52 22.82 14.22
C VAL A 351 0.91 24.18 13.83
N PRO A 352 1.53 25.32 14.18
CA PRO A 352 1.05 26.63 13.79
C PRO A 352 1.30 26.88 12.30
N PHE A 353 0.26 27.27 11.57
CA PHE A 353 0.32 27.64 10.16
C PHE A 353 0.02 29.12 9.99
N LYS A 354 0.89 29.80 9.22
CA LYS A 354 0.74 31.21 8.84
C LYS A 354 1.13 31.43 7.39
N ALA A 355 0.14 31.43 6.50
CA ALA A 355 0.27 31.82 5.10
C ALA A 355 -1.05 32.42 4.59
N ASN A 356 -0.98 33.21 3.51
CA ASN A 356 -2.17 33.76 2.82
C ASN A 356 -3.14 34.49 3.77
N ASN A 357 -2.60 35.25 4.73
CA ASN A 357 -3.31 35.93 5.83
C ASN A 357 -4.12 35.02 6.80
N LYS A 358 -4.08 33.70 6.62
CA LYS A 358 -4.65 32.73 7.57
C LYS A 358 -3.66 32.46 8.70
N ASN A 359 -4.14 32.51 9.94
CA ASN A 359 -3.47 31.94 11.11
C ASN A 359 -4.34 30.80 11.64
N VAL A 360 -3.89 29.55 11.52
CA VAL A 360 -4.60 28.35 12.02
C VAL A 360 -3.61 27.37 12.63
N THR A 361 -4.08 26.31 13.27
CA THR A 361 -3.25 25.13 13.58
C THR A 361 -3.72 23.94 12.76
N TYR A 362 -2.80 23.04 12.44
CA TYR A 362 -3.07 21.77 11.75
C TYR A 362 -2.37 20.61 12.46
N SER A 363 -2.76 19.39 12.10
CA SER A 363 -1.95 18.20 12.36
C SER A 363 -1.17 17.91 11.08
N ASP A 364 0.14 17.76 11.19
CA ASP A 364 0.97 17.45 10.03
C ASP A 364 0.75 16.00 9.57
N TRP A 365 1.27 15.65 8.41
CA TRP A 365 1.25 14.27 7.95
C TRP A 365 2.02 13.36 8.92
N TYR A 366 1.70 12.07 8.89
CA TYR A 366 2.55 11.08 9.53
C TYR A 366 3.86 10.97 8.72
N GLY A 367 4.98 10.54 9.31
CA GLY A 367 6.26 10.42 8.61
C GLY A 367 6.95 11.73 8.19
N ILE A 368 6.36 12.93 8.38
CA ILE A 368 6.91 14.19 7.82
C ILE A 368 7.83 14.99 8.75
N SER A 369 7.57 14.96 10.07
CA SER A 369 8.11 15.97 10.98
C SER A 369 9.54 15.65 11.40
N LEU A 370 10.51 16.28 10.74
CA LEU A 370 11.93 16.29 11.10
C LEU A 370 12.26 17.48 12.03
N GLN A 371 11.29 17.85 12.88
CA GLN A 371 11.46 18.90 13.89
C GLN A 371 12.52 18.49 14.91
N ASN A 372 13.39 19.45 15.26
CA ASN A 372 14.58 19.29 16.10
C ASN A 372 15.80 18.59 15.45
N GLU A 373 15.77 18.23 14.15
CA GLU A 373 16.93 17.63 13.46
C GLU A 373 18.20 18.49 13.58
N SER A 374 18.14 19.77 13.19
CA SER A 374 19.25 20.73 13.32
C SER A 374 19.73 21.00 14.76
N ALA A 375 19.05 20.46 15.78
CA ALA A 375 19.40 20.60 17.20
C ALA A 375 19.89 19.28 17.82
N ASN A 376 19.39 18.14 17.34
CA ASN A 376 19.74 16.80 17.77
C ASN A 376 19.73 15.87 16.54
N PRO A 377 20.79 15.90 15.71
CA PRO A 377 20.82 15.20 14.43
C PRO A 377 21.03 13.70 14.60
N ILE A 378 20.78 12.96 13.51
CA ILE A 378 21.05 11.53 13.39
C ILE A 378 22.48 11.33 12.89
N GLU A 379 23.32 10.69 13.70
CA GLU A 379 24.75 10.46 13.46
C GLU A 379 25.06 8.96 13.36
N LEU A 380 25.06 8.44 12.13
CA LEU A 380 25.50 7.08 11.83
C LEU A 380 27.02 6.96 11.98
N SER A 381 27.51 5.85 12.55
CA SER A 381 28.95 5.57 12.71
C SER A 381 29.68 5.44 11.38
N MET A 382 28.95 5.21 10.29
CA MET A 382 29.43 5.41 8.93
C MET A 382 28.81 6.69 8.37
N SER A 383 29.65 7.70 8.13
CA SER A 383 29.25 8.93 7.44
C SER A 383 28.80 8.64 6.00
N ASN A 384 28.18 9.61 5.31
CA ASN A 384 27.65 9.48 3.95
C ASN A 384 26.55 8.41 3.74
N LYS A 385 25.90 7.90 4.80
CA LYS A 385 24.89 6.83 4.69
C LYS A 385 23.44 7.20 4.99
N LEU A 386 23.16 8.38 5.54
CA LEU A 386 21.80 8.80 5.89
C LEU A 386 21.09 9.48 4.71
N VAL A 387 19.80 9.22 4.57
CA VAL A 387 18.82 9.95 3.74
C VAL A 387 17.56 10.20 4.57
N TYR A 388 16.96 11.38 4.46
CA TYR A 388 15.65 11.66 5.06
C TYR A 388 14.51 11.43 4.06
N ALA A 389 13.41 10.82 4.53
CA ALA A 389 12.32 10.35 3.68
C ALA A 389 10.92 10.93 4.01
N PRO A 390 10.74 12.22 4.35
CA PRO A 390 9.46 12.76 4.83
C PRO A 390 8.27 12.52 3.88
N HIS A 391 7.09 12.19 4.43
CA HIS A 391 5.87 11.95 3.65
C HIS A 391 5.04 13.21 3.45
N PHE A 392 4.38 13.38 2.29
CA PHE A 392 3.42 14.47 2.09
C PHE A 392 2.31 14.09 1.11
N TYR A 393 1.06 14.17 1.57
CA TYR A 393 -0.10 13.81 0.77
C TYR A 393 -0.88 15.02 0.25
N SER A 394 -1.65 14.78 -0.81
CA SER A 394 -2.64 15.72 -1.37
C SER A 394 -3.89 15.87 -0.49
N PRO A 395 -4.75 16.88 -0.76
CA PRO A 395 -6.08 16.96 -0.14
C PRO A 395 -6.97 15.73 -0.39
N SER A 396 -6.70 14.88 -1.40
CA SER A 396 -7.50 13.67 -1.64
C SER A 396 -7.41 12.64 -0.52
N LEU A 397 -6.29 12.59 0.21
CA LEU A 397 -6.19 11.74 1.40
C LEU A 397 -6.97 12.37 2.56
N TYR A 398 -6.67 13.63 2.88
CA TYR A 398 -7.36 14.41 3.89
C TYR A 398 -7.37 15.91 3.53
N PRO A 399 -8.54 16.57 3.43
CA PRO A 399 -8.66 17.94 2.94
C PRO A 399 -8.32 19.00 4.02
N THR A 400 -7.04 19.09 4.39
CA THR A 400 -6.56 20.06 5.39
C THR A 400 -6.77 21.51 4.92
N SER A 401 -7.13 22.40 5.84
CA SER A 401 -7.56 23.79 5.57
C SER A 401 -6.56 24.71 4.87
N TYR A 402 -5.28 24.32 4.80
CA TYR A 402 -4.25 25.08 4.07
C TYR A 402 -4.31 24.90 2.55
N PHE A 403 -4.88 23.80 2.04
CA PHE A 403 -5.03 23.54 0.60
C PHE A 403 -6.11 24.40 -0.08
N PHE A 404 -6.97 25.08 0.67
CA PHE A 404 -8.17 25.72 0.16
C PHE A 404 -8.20 27.21 0.48
N ALA A 405 -8.92 28.02 -0.30
CA ALA A 405 -9.23 29.41 0.00
C ALA A 405 -10.13 29.51 1.25
N GLU A 406 -11.11 28.61 1.40
CA GLU A 406 -11.87 28.39 2.63
C GLU A 406 -12.03 26.88 2.89
N GLN A 407 -12.10 26.49 4.17
CA GLN A 407 -12.41 25.12 4.58
C GLN A 407 -13.17 25.17 5.90
N LYS A 408 -14.19 24.33 6.04
CA LYS A 408 -15.04 24.23 7.24
C LYS A 408 -15.41 22.77 7.49
N THR A 409 -15.11 22.27 8.67
CA THR A 409 -15.63 20.98 9.15
C THR A 409 -16.97 21.21 9.86
N ASN A 410 -18.01 20.54 9.39
CA ASN A 410 -19.36 20.61 9.94
C ASN A 410 -19.53 19.72 11.20
N PRO A 411 -20.61 19.91 11.99
CA PRO A 411 -20.86 19.13 13.21
C PRO A 411 -21.02 17.61 12.98
N ASP A 412 -21.43 17.20 11.77
CA ASP A 412 -21.57 15.80 11.35
C ASP A 412 -20.24 15.17 10.88
N GLY A 413 -19.18 15.97 10.77
CA GLY A 413 -17.88 15.55 10.25
C GLY A 413 -17.72 15.66 8.73
N SER A 414 -18.72 16.17 8.00
CA SER A 414 -18.55 16.59 6.60
C SER A 414 -17.61 17.80 6.50
N ILE A 415 -17.01 18.02 5.33
CA ILE A 415 -16.07 19.11 5.09
C ILE A 415 -16.49 19.88 3.83
N ASP A 416 -16.83 21.16 4.03
CA ASP A 416 -17.05 22.15 2.98
C ASP A 416 -15.70 22.78 2.60
N VAL A 417 -15.48 23.07 1.32
CA VAL A 417 -14.29 23.78 0.82
C VAL A 417 -14.64 24.84 -0.22
N VAL A 418 -13.80 25.86 -0.33
CA VAL A 418 -13.68 26.74 -1.49
C VAL A 418 -12.24 26.64 -1.96
N GLU A 419 -12.00 26.13 -3.17
CA GLU A 419 -10.64 26.04 -3.72
C GLU A 419 -10.00 27.41 -3.89
N TYR A 420 -8.66 27.49 -3.82
CA TYR A 420 -7.98 28.62 -4.45
C TYR A 420 -8.26 28.55 -5.96
N GLU A 421 -8.58 29.68 -6.60
CA GLU A 421 -8.92 29.71 -8.02
C GLU A 421 -7.82 29.05 -8.89
N ASN A 422 -8.22 28.49 -10.04
CA ASN A 422 -7.29 27.98 -11.05
C ASN A 422 -6.78 29.15 -11.91
N THR A 423 -6.07 30.07 -11.25
CA THR A 423 -5.52 31.32 -11.79
C THR A 423 -4.10 31.51 -11.22
N PRO A 424 -3.21 32.28 -11.86
CA PRO A 424 -1.85 32.50 -11.35
C PRO A 424 -1.77 33.04 -9.91
N ALA A 425 -2.81 33.74 -9.44
CA ALA A 425 -2.91 34.21 -8.05
C ALA A 425 -3.32 33.09 -7.07
N GLY A 426 -4.31 32.26 -7.43
CA GLY A 426 -4.70 31.10 -6.62
C GLY A 426 -3.62 30.02 -6.59
N ASP A 427 -2.92 29.81 -7.71
CA ASP A 427 -1.73 28.97 -7.82
C ASP A 427 -0.62 29.44 -6.87
N ALA A 428 -0.28 30.73 -6.89
CA ALA A 428 0.71 31.31 -5.98
C ALA A 428 0.30 31.17 -4.50
N ALA A 429 -0.99 31.29 -4.18
CA ALA A 429 -1.52 31.08 -2.83
C ALA A 429 -1.39 29.61 -2.39
N LEU A 430 -1.81 28.66 -3.22
CA LEU A 430 -1.71 27.22 -2.93
C LEU A 430 -0.25 26.78 -2.80
N GLN A 431 0.62 27.22 -3.72
CA GLN A 431 2.06 26.95 -3.66
C GLN A 431 2.69 27.54 -2.40
N ASN A 432 2.32 28.77 -2.00
CA ASN A 432 2.80 29.39 -0.77
C ASN A 432 2.37 28.60 0.48
N ALA A 433 1.11 28.16 0.55
CA ALA A 433 0.60 27.36 1.65
C ALA A 433 1.36 26.02 1.81
N ILE A 434 1.49 25.25 0.72
CA ILE A 434 2.24 23.97 0.74
C ILE A 434 3.71 24.21 1.09
N LYS A 435 4.33 25.24 0.50
CA LYS A 435 5.71 25.63 0.79
C LYS A 435 5.91 25.99 2.27
N THR A 436 4.93 26.63 2.93
CA THR A 436 4.97 26.91 4.37
C THR A 436 4.91 25.64 5.22
N VAL A 437 4.07 24.67 4.87
CA VAL A 437 3.99 23.36 5.56
C VAL A 437 5.32 22.61 5.43
N LEU A 438 5.81 22.41 4.20
CA LEU A 438 7.06 21.70 3.93
C LEU A 438 8.27 22.38 4.58
N ASN A 439 8.32 23.72 4.62
CA ASN A 439 9.39 24.44 5.32
C ASN A 439 9.30 24.33 6.85
N THR A 440 8.09 24.25 7.41
CA THR A 440 7.88 24.06 8.86
C THR A 440 8.27 22.64 9.30
N ALA A 441 8.02 21.63 8.47
CA ALA A 441 8.32 20.24 8.78
C ALA A 441 9.81 19.88 8.62
N PHE A 442 10.48 20.35 7.54
CA PHE A 442 11.87 19.97 7.23
C PHE A 442 12.70 21.02 6.47
N GLY A 443 12.24 22.27 6.38
CA GLY A 443 12.92 23.36 5.63
C GLY A 443 14.25 23.85 6.20
N GLY A 444 14.68 23.39 7.38
CA GLY A 444 16.03 23.62 7.92
C GLY A 444 17.07 22.81 7.16
N ILE A 445 16.85 21.50 7.09
CA ILE A 445 17.73 20.49 6.46
C ILE A 445 18.07 20.87 5.01
N LEU A 446 17.07 21.31 4.25
CA LEU A 446 17.21 21.74 2.85
C LEU A 446 18.07 23.00 2.66
N LYS A 447 18.25 23.82 3.70
CA LYS A 447 19.17 24.96 3.70
C LYS A 447 20.59 24.55 4.04
N GLU A 448 20.74 23.59 4.96
CA GLU A 448 22.05 23.05 5.37
C GLU A 448 22.69 22.16 4.31
N LYS A 449 21.88 21.42 3.52
CA LYS A 449 22.34 20.56 2.41
C LYS A 449 23.44 19.56 2.81
N LYS A 450 23.40 19.07 4.05
CA LYS A 450 24.27 17.99 4.53
C LYS A 450 23.72 16.65 4.05
N VAL A 451 22.55 16.28 4.59
CA VAL A 451 21.84 15.02 4.33
C VAL A 451 20.87 15.22 3.16
N PRO A 452 20.82 14.31 2.16
CA PRO A 452 19.79 14.34 1.13
C PRO A 452 18.39 14.09 1.72
N VAL A 453 17.39 14.68 1.08
CA VAL A 453 15.97 14.49 1.42
C VAL A 453 15.23 14.08 0.16
N LEU A 454 14.35 13.09 0.25
CA LEU A 454 13.34 12.75 -0.75
C LEU A 454 11.96 12.59 -0.12
N PHE A 455 10.90 12.54 -0.91
CA PHE A 455 9.59 12.13 -0.39
C PHE A 455 9.52 10.59 -0.31
N GLY A 456 9.45 10.02 0.89
CA GLY A 456 9.26 8.56 1.07
C GLY A 456 7.92 8.09 0.51
N GLU A 457 6.90 8.92 0.71
CA GLU A 457 5.60 8.83 0.06
C GLU A 457 5.10 10.23 -0.31
N PHE A 458 4.54 10.35 -1.51
CA PHE A 458 3.61 11.42 -1.83
C PHE A 458 2.47 10.88 -2.71
N GLY A 459 1.21 11.17 -2.36
CA GLY A 459 0.06 10.50 -2.97
C GLY A 459 -1.18 11.36 -3.11
N GLY A 460 -2.01 11.03 -4.10
CA GLY A 460 -3.25 11.73 -4.39
C GLY A 460 -3.93 11.30 -5.67
N ILE A 461 -5.20 11.69 -5.81
CA ILE A 461 -5.90 11.60 -7.09
C ILE A 461 -5.36 12.70 -7.99
N TYR A 462 -4.90 12.33 -9.19
CA TYR A 462 -4.24 13.25 -10.13
C TYR A 462 -5.01 13.38 -11.45
N GLY A 463 -4.86 14.54 -12.08
CA GLY A 463 -5.16 14.78 -13.50
C GLY A 463 -6.63 14.55 -13.86
N LEU A 464 -6.88 13.57 -14.73
CA LEU A 464 -8.21 13.30 -15.29
C LEU A 464 -9.17 12.60 -14.31
N LYS A 465 -8.69 12.02 -13.21
CA LYS A 465 -9.53 11.40 -12.17
C LYS A 465 -9.94 12.36 -11.06
N GLU A 466 -9.28 13.51 -10.94
CA GLU A 466 -9.69 14.53 -9.99
C GLU A 466 -10.98 15.22 -10.46
N THR A 467 -11.97 15.34 -9.58
CA THR A 467 -13.28 15.95 -9.86
C THR A 467 -13.42 17.38 -9.34
N LEU A 468 -12.45 17.89 -8.58
CA LEU A 468 -12.39 19.31 -8.21
C LEU A 468 -12.28 20.21 -9.47
N PRO A 469 -13.14 21.23 -9.65
CA PRO A 469 -13.03 22.18 -10.74
C PRO A 469 -11.70 22.94 -10.77
N GLY A 470 -11.17 23.30 -9.60
CA GLY A 470 -9.89 23.99 -9.44
C GLY A 470 -8.67 23.06 -9.44
N LYS A 471 -8.84 21.73 -9.53
CA LYS A 471 -7.74 20.75 -9.60
C LYS A 471 -6.70 20.89 -8.47
N THR A 472 -7.15 21.21 -7.26
CA THR A 472 -6.26 21.48 -6.11
C THR A 472 -5.37 20.29 -5.73
N SER A 473 -5.80 19.03 -5.90
CA SER A 473 -4.96 17.84 -5.68
C SER A 473 -3.86 17.72 -6.74
N THR A 474 -4.20 17.83 -8.03
CA THR A 474 -3.23 17.84 -9.14
C THR A 474 -2.19 18.94 -8.94
N ARG A 475 -2.63 20.18 -8.71
CA ARG A 475 -1.74 21.33 -8.44
C ARG A 475 -0.88 21.11 -7.19
N SER A 476 -1.42 20.51 -6.13
CA SER A 476 -0.65 20.18 -4.93
C SER A 476 0.49 19.21 -5.22
N LEU A 477 0.22 18.13 -5.97
CA LEU A 477 1.23 17.14 -6.36
C LEU A 477 2.28 17.74 -7.32
N ASP A 478 1.86 18.59 -8.27
CA ASP A 478 2.77 19.36 -9.11
C ASP A 478 3.68 20.29 -8.30
N TYR A 479 3.15 20.97 -7.27
CA TYR A 479 3.98 21.80 -6.39
C TYR A 479 4.91 21.00 -5.48
N VAL A 480 4.54 19.79 -5.06
CA VAL A 480 5.44 18.87 -4.34
C VAL A 480 6.65 18.49 -5.20
N MET A 481 6.42 18.11 -6.46
CA MET A 481 7.50 17.80 -7.42
C MET A 481 8.34 19.05 -7.77
N GLN A 482 7.71 20.22 -7.92
CA GLN A 482 8.41 21.49 -8.13
C GLN A 482 9.24 21.92 -6.91
N TYR A 483 8.73 21.69 -5.69
CA TYR A 483 9.42 21.99 -4.44
C TYR A 483 10.68 21.12 -4.30
N ALA A 484 10.56 19.82 -4.56
CA ALA A 484 11.71 18.91 -4.57
C ALA A 484 12.83 19.43 -5.49
N LYS A 485 12.48 19.79 -6.73
CA LYS A 485 13.39 20.41 -7.69
C LYS A 485 13.93 21.78 -7.23
N GLN A 486 13.10 22.64 -6.63
CA GLN A 486 13.50 23.99 -6.20
C GLN A 486 14.53 23.96 -5.06
N PHE A 487 14.37 23.03 -4.11
CA PHE A 487 15.19 22.96 -2.91
C PHE A 487 16.32 21.92 -2.97
N GLY A 488 16.45 21.19 -4.09
CA GLY A 488 17.53 20.24 -4.33
C GLY A 488 17.33 18.88 -3.65
N MET A 489 16.08 18.48 -3.43
CA MET A 489 15.74 17.14 -2.97
C MET A 489 16.05 16.10 -4.05
N VAL A 490 16.38 14.88 -3.64
CA VAL A 490 16.79 13.78 -4.54
C VAL A 490 15.60 12.99 -5.11
N GLY A 491 14.43 13.63 -5.23
CA GLY A 491 13.21 13.07 -5.82
C GLY A 491 12.22 12.54 -4.77
N GLY A 492 11.63 11.37 -5.02
CA GLY A 492 10.70 10.69 -4.11
C GLY A 492 9.90 9.56 -4.75
N PHE A 493 9.08 8.87 -3.95
CA PHE A 493 8.25 7.75 -4.38
C PHE A 493 6.75 8.10 -4.33
N PHE A 494 6.06 7.97 -5.45
CA PHE A 494 4.61 8.19 -5.49
C PHE A 494 3.85 7.04 -4.82
N TRP A 495 2.87 7.35 -3.97
CA TRP A 495 1.95 6.36 -3.40
C TRP A 495 0.66 6.27 -4.24
N ALA A 496 0.42 5.17 -4.97
CA ALA A 496 1.21 3.96 -5.14
C ALA A 496 1.16 3.47 -6.60
N VAL A 497 1.90 2.39 -6.91
CA VAL A 497 1.67 1.59 -8.13
C VAL A 497 0.23 1.08 -8.13
N ASN A 498 -0.21 0.59 -6.97
CA ASN A 498 -1.45 -0.17 -6.81
C ASN A 498 -2.69 0.67 -7.13
N PRO A 499 -3.67 0.13 -7.87
CA PRO A 499 -4.91 0.83 -8.22
C PRO A 499 -5.91 0.91 -7.04
N ASP A 500 -5.66 0.17 -5.96
CA ASP A 500 -6.58 -0.03 -4.85
C ASP A 500 -6.38 0.94 -3.67
N GLY A 501 -5.33 1.77 -3.72
CA GLY A 501 -5.00 2.80 -2.72
C GLY A 501 -6.17 3.74 -2.42
N VAL A 502 -6.40 3.98 -1.12
CA VAL A 502 -7.65 4.57 -0.60
C VAL A 502 -7.54 6.08 -0.39
N TYR A 503 -8.46 6.82 -0.99
CA TYR A 503 -8.66 8.26 -0.82
C TYR A 503 -10.07 8.56 -0.31
N THR A 504 -10.24 9.65 0.45
CA THR A 504 -11.52 10.00 1.12
C THR A 504 -12.13 11.32 0.62
N PHE A 505 -11.43 12.02 -0.28
CA PHE A 505 -11.84 13.32 -0.80
C PHE A 505 -11.59 13.44 -2.30
N ASN A 506 -12.59 13.92 -3.04
CA ASN A 506 -12.43 14.33 -4.44
C ASN A 506 -13.41 15.46 -4.80
N ALA A 507 -14.71 15.20 -4.89
CA ALA A 507 -15.73 16.26 -5.00
C ALA A 507 -16.30 16.70 -3.63
N ALA A 508 -16.31 15.78 -2.66
CA ALA A 508 -16.76 15.99 -1.29
C ALA A 508 -15.95 15.07 -0.35
N TYR A 509 -16.00 15.33 0.96
CA TYR A 509 -15.37 14.47 1.96
C TYR A 509 -16.30 13.31 2.32
N THR A 510 -15.94 12.10 1.93
CA THR A 510 -16.75 10.89 2.14
C THR A 510 -15.98 9.85 2.95
N PRO A 511 -15.80 10.03 4.27
CA PRO A 511 -15.03 9.11 5.13
C PRO A 511 -15.64 7.70 5.27
N LYS A 512 -16.79 7.43 4.63
CA LYS A 512 -17.41 6.11 4.50
C LYS A 512 -17.37 5.54 3.07
N ASN A 513 -17.16 6.37 2.05
CA ASN A 513 -17.14 5.95 0.64
C ASN A 513 -15.72 6.20 0.10
N VAL A 514 -14.94 5.13 0.00
CA VAL A 514 -13.55 5.21 -0.45
C VAL A 514 -13.46 5.38 -1.97
N ILE A 515 -12.52 6.20 -2.41
CA ILE A 515 -12.16 6.39 -3.82
C ILE A 515 -10.82 5.67 -4.04
N ARG A 516 -10.77 4.77 -5.01
CA ARG A 516 -9.56 4.01 -5.34
C ARG A 516 -8.78 4.67 -6.46
N TYR A 517 -7.47 4.84 -6.28
CA TYR A 517 -6.58 5.43 -7.28
C TYR A 517 -5.11 5.04 -7.07
N GLY A 518 -4.34 5.01 -8.16
CA GLY A 518 -2.89 4.85 -8.16
C GLY A 518 -2.32 4.96 -9.57
N ALA A 519 -1.11 4.42 -9.78
CA ALA A 519 -0.48 4.40 -11.09
C ALA A 519 -1.27 3.53 -12.10
N TYR A 520 -1.68 2.33 -11.69
CA TYR A 520 -2.64 1.52 -12.45
C TYR A 520 -4.07 2.04 -12.30
N LYS A 521 -4.89 1.88 -13.35
CA LYS A 521 -6.25 2.45 -13.42
C LYS A 521 -7.28 1.69 -12.59
N ASP A 522 -7.16 0.37 -12.53
CA ASP A 522 -8.12 -0.56 -11.93
C ASP A 522 -7.48 -1.94 -11.67
N SER A 523 -8.28 -2.85 -11.10
CA SER A 523 -7.86 -4.16 -10.60
C SER A 523 -7.38 -5.17 -11.66
N ASP A 524 -7.45 -4.87 -12.97
CA ASP A 524 -6.88 -5.72 -14.02
C ASP A 524 -5.34 -5.61 -14.16
N TRP A 525 -4.73 -4.56 -13.57
CA TRP A 525 -3.27 -4.28 -13.63
C TRP A 525 -2.67 -4.25 -15.05
N LYS A 526 -3.48 -3.91 -16.04
CA LYS A 526 -3.09 -3.82 -17.46
C LYS A 526 -2.63 -2.42 -17.83
N ASP A 527 -3.41 -1.40 -17.46
CA ASP A 527 -3.22 -0.02 -17.91
C ASP A 527 -3.02 1.01 -16.79
N VAL A 528 -2.28 2.06 -17.12
CA VAL A 528 -1.83 3.10 -16.18
C VAL A 528 -2.38 4.48 -16.51
N HIS A 529 -2.41 5.35 -15.51
CA HIS A 529 -2.71 6.76 -15.65
C HIS A 529 -1.57 7.49 -16.37
N GLU A 530 -1.58 7.50 -17.71
CA GLU A 530 -0.56 8.16 -18.55
C GLU A 530 -0.36 9.65 -18.21
N ASP A 531 -1.40 10.32 -17.71
CA ASP A 531 -1.33 11.68 -17.19
C ASP A 531 -0.45 11.78 -15.93
N LEU A 532 -0.65 10.89 -14.96
CA LEU A 532 0.21 10.74 -13.77
C LEU A 532 1.61 10.26 -14.13
N MET A 533 1.75 9.21 -14.95
CA MET A 533 3.05 8.65 -15.35
C MET A 533 3.91 9.63 -16.17
N LYS A 534 3.27 10.60 -16.84
CA LYS A 534 3.95 11.75 -17.44
C LYS A 534 4.32 12.81 -16.39
N ALA A 535 3.43 13.10 -15.44
CA ALA A 535 3.69 14.07 -14.38
C ALA A 535 4.87 13.68 -13.48
N LEU A 536 4.99 12.39 -13.11
CA LEU A 536 6.10 11.88 -12.29
C LEU A 536 7.49 12.10 -12.92
N GLN A 537 7.58 12.31 -14.24
CA GLN A 537 8.84 12.66 -14.91
C GLN A 537 9.35 14.07 -14.54
N ASN A 538 8.53 14.90 -13.88
CA ASN A 538 8.96 16.16 -13.27
C ASN A 538 9.93 15.97 -12.11
N LEU A 539 9.98 14.78 -11.48
CA LEU A 539 11.03 14.39 -10.52
C LEU A 539 12.41 14.26 -11.17
N ARG A 540 12.48 14.10 -12.50
CA ARG A 540 13.72 14.00 -13.30
C ARG A 540 14.66 12.89 -12.82
N GLY A 541 14.12 11.69 -12.65
CA GLY A 541 14.89 10.53 -12.21
C GLY A 541 16.10 10.27 -13.10
N SER A 542 17.22 9.89 -12.51
CA SER A 542 18.50 9.66 -13.20
C SER A 542 18.51 8.43 -14.13
N GLY A 543 17.37 7.77 -14.30
CA GLY A 543 17.26 6.50 -15.00
C GLY A 543 17.87 5.33 -14.21
N PRO A 544 18.08 4.17 -14.85
CA PRO A 544 18.38 2.91 -14.18
C PRO A 544 19.68 2.92 -13.36
N VAL A 545 19.72 2.07 -12.32
CA VAL A 545 20.93 1.73 -11.54
C VAL A 545 21.99 1.15 -12.49
N PRO A 546 23.24 1.65 -12.51
CA PRO A 546 24.29 1.06 -13.35
C PRO A 546 24.54 -0.42 -13.00
N CYS A 547 24.67 -1.26 -14.04
CA CYS A 547 25.05 -2.66 -13.88
C CYS A 547 26.56 -2.80 -14.09
N PHE A 548 27.34 -2.60 -13.01
CA PHE A 548 28.78 -2.75 -13.07
C PHE A 548 29.15 -4.23 -13.25
N THR A 549 30.07 -4.52 -14.17
CA THR A 549 30.72 -5.84 -14.20
C THR A 549 31.71 -5.93 -13.05
N SER A 550 31.74 -7.05 -12.32
CA SER A 550 32.85 -7.33 -11.41
C SER A 550 34.15 -7.37 -12.23
N SER A 551 35.02 -6.38 -12.03
CA SER A 551 36.29 -6.32 -12.76
C SER A 551 37.07 -7.60 -12.49
N ASN A 552 37.51 -8.27 -13.56
CA ASN A 552 38.27 -9.51 -13.43
C ASN A 552 39.51 -9.21 -12.56
N LYS A 553 39.55 -9.79 -11.36
CA LYS A 553 40.83 -10.10 -10.71
C LYS A 553 41.57 -10.97 -11.72
N LYS A 554 42.50 -10.37 -12.45
CA LYS A 554 43.48 -11.10 -13.27
C LYS A 554 44.33 -11.91 -12.29
N SER A 555 43.88 -13.11 -11.97
CA SER A 555 44.77 -14.14 -11.46
C SER A 555 45.85 -14.32 -12.52
N ASN A 556 47.11 -14.16 -12.12
CA ASN A 556 48.24 -14.57 -12.94
C ASN A 556 48.30 -16.10 -12.94
N LEU A 557 47.33 -16.72 -13.62
CA LEU A 557 47.39 -18.11 -14.04
C LEU A 557 48.41 -18.21 -15.18
N THR A 558 49.67 -18.09 -14.80
CA THR A 558 50.82 -18.45 -15.62
C THR A 558 50.58 -19.87 -16.13
N ARG A 559 50.44 -20.03 -17.45
CA ARG A 559 50.27 -21.35 -18.07
C ARG A 559 51.51 -22.20 -17.75
N VAL A 560 51.36 -23.16 -16.84
CA VAL A 560 52.24 -24.33 -16.83
C VAL A 560 51.87 -25.13 -18.09
N ALA A 561 52.84 -25.29 -18.99
CA ALA A 561 52.66 -26.05 -20.21
C ALA A 561 52.97 -27.53 -19.95
N ILE A 562 52.05 -28.38 -20.41
CA ILE A 562 52.25 -29.79 -20.77
C ILE A 562 51.48 -29.98 -22.08
#